data_AF-A0A924NS45-F1
#
_entry.id   AF-A0A924NS45-F1
#
_cell.length_a   1.000
_cell.length_b   1.000
_cell.length_c   1.000
_cell.angle_alpha   90.00
_cell.angle_beta   90.00
_cell.angle_gamma   90.00
#
_symmetry.space_group_name_H-M   'P 1'
#
loop_
_entity.id
_entity.type
_entity.pdbx_description
1 polymer ?
#
loop_
_entity_poly.entity_id
_entity_poly.type
_entity_poly.pdbx_seq_one_letter_code
_entity_poly.pdbx_strand_id
1 'polypeptide(L)'
;MRPAGGRRRFVRRQAAAGRCAGRSGHLPRRDPRIHQDGPRYSRGQISPPSCSTGATQRIQLMNTLTTGPWSQLGTKASRVRTAVFVDEQNIPAELEWDEADAEAVHVVVCNPLGEPVATGRLLVHAPGVGRIGRMAVLSGLRGRGLGQQVLEALVQAARERGDAEVCLHAQTSAQGFYERLGFTPRGDVYAEVGIPHIEMFSDIRQ
;
A
#
# COMPACT_ATOMS: atom_id res chain seq x y z
N MET A 1 13.80 -24.37 -50.33
CA MET A 1 15.21 -24.43 -49.90
C MET A 1 15.33 -23.96 -48.45
N ARG A 2 15.61 -24.89 -47.52
CA ARG A 2 16.40 -24.64 -46.28
C ARG A 2 17.90 -24.79 -46.65
N PRO A 3 18.92 -24.62 -45.79
CA PRO A 3 18.97 -24.43 -44.31
C PRO A 3 19.96 -23.31 -43.86
N ALA A 4 20.09 -22.93 -42.59
CA ALA A 4 20.91 -23.53 -41.50
C ALA A 4 20.74 -22.60 -40.27
N GLY A 5 20.81 -22.99 -39.00
CA GLY A 5 21.58 -24.03 -38.32
C GLY A 5 22.42 -23.34 -37.23
N GLY A 6 22.16 -23.63 -35.95
CA GLY A 6 22.95 -23.02 -34.86
C GLY A 6 22.47 -23.38 -33.46
N ARG A 7 22.82 -24.59 -32.98
CA ARG A 7 22.58 -25.09 -31.62
C ARG A 7 23.76 -24.77 -30.69
N ARG A 8 23.48 -24.93 -29.38
CA ARG A 8 24.36 -25.25 -28.22
C ARG A 8 24.67 -24.01 -27.35
N ARG A 9 24.71 -24.07 -26.01
CA ARG A 9 25.11 -25.20 -25.15
C ARG A 9 24.60 -24.96 -23.70
N PHE A 10 23.94 -25.96 -23.12
CA PHE A 10 23.68 -26.07 -21.68
C PHE A 10 25.01 -26.27 -20.93
N VAL A 11 25.25 -25.49 -19.88
CA VAL A 11 26.31 -25.76 -18.90
C VAL A 11 25.65 -26.12 -17.58
N ARG A 12 25.70 -27.41 -17.23
CA ARG A 12 25.44 -27.91 -15.89
C ARG A 12 26.63 -27.52 -15.00
N ARG A 13 26.37 -26.93 -13.84
CA ARG A 13 27.30 -26.98 -12.69
C ARG A 13 26.64 -27.73 -11.54
N GLN A 14 27.33 -28.78 -11.11
CA GLN A 14 27.03 -29.61 -9.95
C GLN A 14 27.30 -28.81 -8.67
N ALA A 15 26.39 -28.88 -7.70
CA ALA A 15 26.63 -28.46 -6.33
C ALA A 15 26.82 -29.73 -5.47
N ALA A 16 27.98 -29.84 -4.82
CA ALA A 16 28.29 -30.87 -3.86
C ALA A 16 27.73 -30.47 -2.48
N ALA A 17 26.82 -31.28 -1.92
CA ALA A 17 26.35 -31.14 -0.56
C ALA A 17 27.23 -31.99 0.38
N GLY A 18 27.97 -31.31 1.24
CA GLY A 18 28.74 -31.92 2.34
C GLY A 18 27.82 -32.43 3.45
N ARG A 19 28.12 -33.65 3.93
CA ARG A 19 27.56 -34.23 5.15
C ARG A 19 28.35 -33.77 6.36
N CYS A 20 27.68 -33.32 7.41
CA CYS A 20 28.24 -33.26 8.76
C CYS A 20 27.23 -33.84 9.75
N ALA A 21 27.67 -34.88 10.45
CA ALA A 21 26.95 -35.58 11.50
C ALA A 21 27.03 -34.79 12.83
N GLY A 22 25.91 -34.66 13.52
CA GLY A 22 25.83 -34.08 14.87
C GLY A 22 25.21 -35.07 15.84
N ARG A 23 26.01 -35.56 16.78
CA ARG A 23 25.68 -36.57 17.81
C ARG A 23 24.62 -36.08 18.79
N SER A 24 23.71 -36.98 19.17
CA SER A 24 22.72 -36.81 20.24
C SER A 24 23.41 -36.63 21.61
N GLY A 25 23.11 -35.51 22.28
CA GLY A 25 23.46 -35.27 23.67
C GLY A 25 22.44 -35.92 24.61
N HIS A 26 22.92 -36.82 25.46
CA HIS A 26 22.18 -37.52 26.50
C HIS A 26 22.07 -36.62 27.75
N LEU A 27 20.86 -36.24 28.15
CA LEU A 27 20.59 -35.50 29.39
C LEU A 27 20.58 -36.47 30.60
N PRO A 28 21.31 -36.19 31.70
CA PRO A 28 21.20 -36.98 32.90
C PRO A 28 19.93 -36.64 33.71
N ARG A 29 19.34 -37.68 34.29
CA ARG A 29 18.09 -37.67 35.08
C ARG A 29 18.30 -36.98 36.43
N ARG A 30 17.28 -36.23 36.87
CA ARG A 30 17.21 -35.58 38.21
C ARG A 30 16.93 -36.63 39.29
N ASP A 31 17.70 -36.58 40.37
CA ASP A 31 17.48 -37.36 41.60
C ASP A 31 16.58 -36.56 42.57
N PRO A 32 15.46 -37.11 43.06
CA PRO A 32 14.56 -36.42 43.97
C PRO A 32 14.80 -36.91 45.40
N ARG A 33 15.63 -36.21 46.19
CA ARG A 33 15.67 -36.34 47.66
C ARG A 33 16.55 -35.27 48.30
N ILE A 34 16.00 -34.10 48.60
CA ILE A 34 16.52 -33.26 49.70
C ILE A 34 15.34 -32.75 50.51
N HIS A 35 15.27 -33.28 51.73
CA HIS A 35 14.36 -32.90 52.80
C HIS A 35 14.71 -31.52 53.36
N GLN A 36 13.69 -30.92 53.95
CA GLN A 36 13.64 -29.55 54.46
C GLN A 36 14.42 -29.41 55.77
N ASP A 37 15.08 -28.26 55.96
CA ASP A 37 15.03 -27.46 57.20
C ASP A 37 15.76 -26.12 56.96
N GLY A 38 14.98 -25.04 56.87
CA GLY A 38 15.47 -23.67 56.73
C GLY A 38 14.94 -22.79 57.86
N PRO A 39 15.72 -21.82 58.37
CA PRO A 39 15.35 -21.01 59.52
C PRO A 39 14.20 -20.04 59.20
N ARG A 40 13.32 -19.84 60.18
CA ARG A 40 12.20 -18.89 60.15
C ARG A 40 12.73 -17.45 60.03
N TYR A 41 12.46 -16.80 58.90
CA TYR A 41 12.63 -15.36 58.75
C TYR A 41 11.31 -14.63 59.05
N SER A 42 11.41 -13.63 59.93
CA SER A 42 10.35 -12.74 60.39
C SER A 42 9.73 -11.97 59.20
N ARG A 43 8.40 -11.88 59.15
CA ARG A 43 7.67 -11.06 58.17
C ARG A 43 7.91 -9.57 58.44
N GLY A 44 8.97 -9.02 57.85
CA GLY A 44 9.07 -7.59 57.59
C GLY A 44 8.16 -7.23 56.41
N GLN A 45 7.16 -6.38 56.64
CA GLN A 45 6.34 -5.80 55.58
C GLN A 45 7.23 -4.86 54.75
N ILE A 46 7.66 -5.32 53.59
CA ILE A 46 8.24 -4.46 52.56
C ILE A 46 7.11 -4.19 51.57
N SER A 47 6.47 -3.03 51.70
CA SER A 47 5.62 -2.49 50.66
C SER A 47 6.48 -2.25 49.42
N PRO A 48 6.12 -2.78 48.24
CA PRO A 48 6.88 -2.50 47.03
C PRO A 48 6.78 -1.01 46.70
N PRO A 49 7.85 -0.36 46.21
CA PRO A 49 7.72 0.97 45.64
C PRO A 49 6.75 0.90 44.47
N SER A 50 5.75 1.78 44.48
CA SER A 50 4.80 1.96 43.38
C SER A 50 5.59 2.28 42.11
N CYS A 51 5.79 1.26 41.28
CA CYS A 51 6.33 1.42 39.94
C CYS A 51 5.26 2.16 39.16
N SER A 52 5.38 3.49 39.07
CA SER A 52 4.64 4.30 38.12
C SER A 52 5.00 3.73 36.75
N THR A 53 4.13 2.89 36.22
CA THR A 53 4.22 2.34 34.87
C THR A 53 4.37 3.52 33.95
N GLY A 54 5.59 3.72 33.44
CA GLY A 54 5.85 4.74 32.44
C GLY A 54 4.83 4.54 31.33
N ALA A 55 4.03 5.56 31.07
CA ALA A 55 3.13 5.57 29.95
C ALA A 55 3.96 5.18 28.73
N THR A 56 3.76 3.97 28.22
CA THR A 56 4.34 3.57 26.95
C THR A 56 3.68 4.48 25.93
N GLN A 57 4.34 5.60 25.63
CA GLN A 57 3.87 6.55 24.66
C GLN A 57 3.82 5.77 23.35
N ARG A 58 2.61 5.38 22.93
CA ARG A 58 2.39 4.79 21.61
C ARG A 58 2.92 5.81 20.63
N ILE A 59 4.10 5.56 20.07
CA ILE A 59 4.57 6.28 18.90
C ILE A 59 3.51 5.98 17.84
N GLN A 60 2.63 6.94 17.59
CA GLN A 60 1.70 6.87 16.48
C GLN A 60 2.56 6.99 15.22
N LEU A 61 2.86 5.84 14.62
CA LEU A 61 3.51 5.79 13.34
C LEU A 61 2.49 6.26 12.29
N MET A 62 2.53 7.54 11.95
CA MET A 62 1.61 8.19 11.01
C MET A 62 2.10 7.99 9.58
N ASN A 63 1.18 7.83 8.64
CA ASN A 63 1.50 7.82 7.22
C ASN A 63 1.83 9.24 6.77
N THR A 64 2.73 9.35 5.79
CA THR A 64 3.08 10.62 5.18
C THR A 64 2.35 10.74 3.85
N LEU A 65 1.57 11.81 3.68
CA LEU A 65 0.95 12.17 2.41
C LEU A 65 1.81 13.23 1.70
N THR A 66 2.04 13.06 0.39
CA THR A 66 2.78 14.02 -0.41
C THR A 66 2.06 14.25 -1.74
N THR A 67 1.92 15.52 -2.11
CA THR A 67 1.35 15.98 -3.38
C THR A 67 2.44 16.62 -4.22
N GLY A 68 2.51 16.35 -5.52
CA GLY A 68 3.54 16.91 -6.38
C GLY A 68 3.53 16.40 -7.82
N PRO A 69 4.46 16.87 -8.66
CA PRO A 69 4.56 16.46 -10.06
C PRO A 69 5.15 15.05 -10.21
N TRP A 70 5.01 14.49 -11.40
CA TRP A 70 5.54 13.16 -11.74
C TRP A 70 7.05 13.03 -11.53
N SER A 71 7.82 14.09 -11.79
CA SER A 71 9.29 14.10 -11.61
C SER A 71 9.73 13.81 -10.17
N GLN A 72 8.88 14.07 -9.17
CA GLN A 72 9.17 13.85 -7.76
C GLN A 72 8.55 12.55 -7.24
N LEU A 73 7.33 12.23 -7.68
CA LEU A 73 6.54 11.14 -7.11
C LEU A 73 6.41 9.91 -8.00
N GLY A 74 6.79 10.00 -9.28
CA GLY A 74 6.58 8.96 -10.28
C GLY A 74 7.13 7.61 -9.87
N THR A 75 8.38 7.54 -9.40
CA THR A 75 8.98 6.28 -8.92
C THR A 75 8.16 5.60 -7.82
N LYS A 76 7.57 6.37 -6.90
CA LYS A 76 6.76 5.84 -5.81
C LYS A 76 5.34 5.48 -6.26
N ALA A 77 4.70 6.35 -7.03
CA ALA A 77 3.38 6.12 -7.60
C ALA A 77 3.38 4.88 -8.49
N SER A 78 4.42 4.72 -9.33
CA SER A 78 4.57 3.59 -10.23
C SER A 78 4.58 2.26 -9.49
N ARG A 79 5.26 2.16 -8.34
CA ARG A 79 5.29 0.92 -7.56
C ARG A 79 3.90 0.47 -7.10
N VAL A 80 3.07 1.41 -6.66
CA VAL A 80 1.69 1.10 -6.23
C VAL A 80 0.81 0.76 -7.44
N ARG A 81 0.96 1.52 -8.54
CA ARG A 81 0.21 1.30 -9.78
C ARG A 81 0.53 -0.06 -10.40
N THR A 82 1.81 -0.46 -10.48
CA THR A 82 2.20 -1.80 -10.95
C THR A 82 1.58 -2.90 -10.09
N ALA A 83 1.71 -2.80 -8.76
CA ALA A 83 1.18 -3.82 -7.86
C ALA A 83 -0.35 -4.00 -7.96
N VAL A 84 -1.10 -2.94 -8.25
CA VAL A 84 -2.58 -2.98 -8.30
C VAL A 84 -3.09 -3.20 -9.72
N PHE A 85 -2.61 -2.47 -10.72
CA PHE A 85 -3.13 -2.54 -12.08
C PHE A 85 -2.51 -3.69 -12.88
N VAL A 86 -1.20 -3.88 -12.79
CA VAL A 86 -0.51 -4.93 -13.55
C VAL A 86 -0.61 -6.27 -12.83
N ASP A 87 -0.15 -6.35 -11.58
CA ASP A 87 -0.01 -7.63 -10.89
C ASP A 87 -1.36 -8.18 -10.40
N GLU A 88 -2.27 -7.31 -9.93
CA GLU A 88 -3.57 -7.74 -9.38
C GLU A 88 -4.68 -7.73 -10.45
N GLN A 89 -4.81 -6.65 -11.23
CA GLN A 89 -5.88 -6.52 -12.23
C GLN A 89 -5.50 -7.07 -13.62
N ASN A 90 -4.27 -7.54 -13.82
CA ASN A 90 -3.77 -8.10 -15.08
C ASN A 90 -3.88 -7.12 -16.27
N ILE A 91 -3.80 -5.81 -16.00
CA ILE A 91 -3.74 -4.79 -17.04
C ILE A 91 -2.33 -4.81 -17.65
N PRO A 92 -2.18 -4.91 -18.99
CA PRO A 92 -0.88 -4.85 -19.63
C PRO A 92 -0.09 -3.60 -19.23
N ALA A 93 1.16 -3.76 -18.79
CA ALA A 93 1.98 -2.67 -18.29
C ALA A 93 2.20 -1.53 -19.31
N GLU A 94 2.11 -1.84 -20.61
CA GLU A 94 2.20 -0.88 -21.71
C GLU A 94 0.98 0.07 -21.81
N LEU A 95 -0.18 -0.34 -21.29
CA LEU A 95 -1.41 0.47 -21.29
C LEU A 95 -1.56 1.34 -20.04
N GLU A 96 -0.73 1.12 -19.03
CA GLU A 96 -0.86 1.80 -17.74
C GLU A 96 -0.30 3.24 -17.77
N TRP A 97 0.76 3.46 -18.54
CA TRP A 97 1.46 4.74 -18.64
C TRP A 97 0.90 5.56 -19.79
N ASP A 98 0.63 6.84 -19.54
CA ASP A 98 0.22 7.78 -20.58
C ASP A 98 1.06 9.06 -20.51
N GLU A 99 1.07 9.82 -21.60
CA GLU A 99 1.81 11.09 -21.68
C GLU A 99 1.29 12.12 -20.68
N ALA A 100 0.02 11.99 -20.26
CA ALA A 100 -0.62 12.89 -19.31
C ALA A 100 -0.07 12.73 -17.88
N ASP A 101 0.65 11.65 -17.57
CA ASP A 101 1.35 11.49 -16.29
C ASP A 101 2.29 12.66 -16.00
N ALA A 102 2.98 13.20 -17.02
CA ALA A 102 3.96 14.28 -16.85
C ALA A 102 3.33 15.61 -16.40
N GLU A 103 2.11 15.89 -16.84
CA GLU A 103 1.39 17.16 -16.59
C GLU A 103 0.46 17.09 -15.37
N ALA A 104 0.23 15.88 -14.85
CA ALA A 104 -0.70 15.68 -13.75
C ALA A 104 -0.11 16.04 -12.39
N VAL A 105 -1.01 16.37 -11.46
CA VAL A 105 -0.72 16.39 -10.03
C VAL A 105 -0.88 14.98 -9.50
N HIS A 106 0.11 14.49 -8.75
CA HIS A 106 0.09 13.17 -8.15
C HIS A 106 0.04 13.28 -6.64
N VAL A 107 -0.67 12.36 -6.01
CA VAL A 107 -0.66 12.15 -4.56
C VAL A 107 -0.11 10.77 -4.28
N VAL A 108 0.79 10.67 -3.31
CA VAL A 108 1.32 9.41 -2.81
C VAL A 108 1.23 9.41 -1.28
N VAL A 109 0.74 8.31 -0.73
CA VAL A 109 0.82 8.04 0.70
C VAL A 109 1.91 7.01 0.95
N CYS A 110 2.84 7.35 1.82
CA CYS A 110 3.89 6.48 2.32
C CYS A 110 3.57 5.99 3.73
N ASN A 111 3.88 4.74 4.01
CA ASN A 111 3.85 4.22 5.37
C ASN A 111 5.03 4.80 6.20
N PRO A 112 5.08 4.54 7.51
CA PRO A 112 6.13 5.03 8.40
C PRO A 112 7.54 4.52 8.06
N LEU A 113 7.65 3.45 7.25
CA LEU A 113 8.91 2.93 6.72
C LEU A 113 9.33 3.61 5.42
N GLY A 114 8.55 4.58 4.92
CA GLY A 114 8.79 5.29 3.67
C GLY A 114 8.31 4.55 2.41
N GLU A 115 7.62 3.42 2.56
CA GLU A 115 7.13 2.63 1.44
C GLU A 115 5.81 3.20 0.91
N PRO A 116 5.63 3.36 -0.41
CA PRO A 116 4.39 3.86 -0.96
C PRO A 116 3.29 2.80 -0.87
N VAL A 117 2.13 3.20 -0.36
CA VAL A 117 0.99 2.29 -0.07
C VAL A 117 -0.30 2.68 -0.76
N ALA A 118 -0.44 3.95 -1.16
CA ALA A 118 -1.56 4.43 -1.95
C ALA A 118 -1.12 5.57 -2.87
N THR A 119 -1.82 5.73 -4.00
CA THR A 119 -1.58 6.82 -4.93
C THR A 119 -2.84 7.18 -5.71
N GLY A 120 -2.83 8.37 -6.32
CA GLY A 120 -3.83 8.86 -7.24
C GLY A 120 -3.31 10.05 -8.02
N ARG A 121 -4.01 10.38 -9.09
CA ARG A 121 -3.63 11.40 -10.06
C ARG A 121 -4.79 12.37 -10.32
N LEU A 122 -4.48 13.65 -10.49
CA LEU A 122 -5.39 14.71 -10.91
C LEU A 122 -4.89 15.35 -12.21
N LEU A 123 -5.72 15.28 -13.23
CA LEU A 123 -5.54 15.92 -14.53
C LEU A 123 -6.44 17.15 -14.67
N VAL A 124 -6.10 18.03 -15.60
CA VAL A 124 -7.06 19.02 -16.14
C VAL A 124 -7.89 18.29 -17.20
N HIS A 125 -9.21 18.32 -17.07
CA HIS A 125 -10.10 17.64 -18.02
C HIS A 125 -10.75 18.63 -18.99
N ALA A 126 -11.27 19.73 -18.45
CA ALA A 126 -11.89 20.83 -19.17
C ALA A 126 -11.69 22.12 -18.35
N PRO A 127 -11.98 23.30 -18.91
CA PRO A 127 -11.92 24.55 -18.14
C PRO A 127 -12.77 24.46 -16.86
N GLY A 128 -12.12 24.56 -15.69
CA GLY A 128 -12.77 24.45 -14.38
C GLY A 128 -13.17 23.04 -13.96
N VAL A 129 -12.71 21.99 -14.66
CA VAL A 129 -13.02 20.59 -14.33
C VAL A 129 -11.73 19.77 -14.23
N GLY A 130 -11.49 19.19 -13.05
CA GLY A 130 -10.41 18.24 -12.81
C GLY A 130 -10.85 16.79 -13.05
N ARG A 131 -9.95 15.93 -13.54
CA ARG A 131 -10.19 14.48 -13.63
C ARG A 131 -9.29 13.71 -12.69
N ILE A 132 -9.89 12.99 -11.76
CA ILE A 132 -9.21 12.09 -10.83
C ILE A 132 -9.12 10.69 -11.46
N GLY A 133 -7.94 10.09 -11.38
CA GLY A 133 -7.70 8.76 -11.93
C GLY A 133 -6.51 8.07 -11.28
N ARG A 134 -6.20 6.86 -11.77
CA ARG A 134 -5.09 6.01 -11.28
C ARG A 134 -5.10 5.85 -9.74
N MET A 135 -6.29 5.82 -9.16
CA MET A 135 -6.50 5.60 -7.73
C MET A 135 -6.14 4.15 -7.41
N ALA A 136 -5.13 3.96 -6.56
CA ALA A 136 -4.65 2.63 -6.19
C ALA A 136 -4.27 2.57 -4.71
N VAL A 137 -4.65 1.49 -4.05
CA VAL A 137 -4.26 1.16 -2.67
C VAL A 137 -3.86 -0.31 -2.62
N LEU A 138 -2.71 -0.60 -2.02
CA LEU A 138 -2.25 -1.98 -1.84
C LEU A 138 -3.30 -2.82 -1.10
N SER A 139 -3.57 -4.03 -1.60
CA SER A 139 -4.68 -4.88 -1.17
C SER A 139 -4.75 -5.09 0.35
N GLY A 140 -3.61 -5.39 1.00
CA GLY A 140 -3.54 -5.60 2.47
C GLY A 140 -3.80 -4.36 3.33
N LEU A 141 -3.91 -3.18 2.73
CA LEU A 141 -4.11 -1.90 3.41
C LEU A 141 -5.43 -1.21 3.03
N ARG A 142 -6.27 -1.87 2.22
CA ARG A 142 -7.63 -1.40 1.91
C ARG A 142 -8.50 -1.37 3.17
N GLY A 143 -9.52 -0.52 3.17
CA GLY A 143 -10.40 -0.32 4.33
C GLY A 143 -9.81 0.49 5.49
N ARG A 144 -8.60 1.03 5.34
CA ARG A 144 -7.92 1.87 6.36
C ARG A 144 -7.99 3.38 6.09
N GLY A 145 -8.90 3.81 5.21
CA GLY A 145 -9.05 5.23 4.85
C GLY A 145 -7.95 5.80 3.94
N LEU A 146 -6.98 5.01 3.47
CA LEU A 146 -5.89 5.50 2.61
C LEU A 146 -6.40 6.06 1.28
N GLY A 147 -7.36 5.39 0.64
CA GLY A 147 -7.95 5.88 -0.62
C GLY A 147 -8.72 7.18 -0.43
N GLN A 148 -9.37 7.37 0.72
CA GLN A 148 -10.05 8.61 1.07
C GLN A 148 -9.04 9.75 1.27
N GLN A 149 -7.94 9.52 1.99
CA GLN A 149 -6.87 10.53 2.15
C GLN A 149 -6.29 10.99 0.81
N VAL A 150 -6.05 10.06 -0.10
CA VAL A 150 -5.59 10.38 -1.46
C VAL A 150 -6.64 11.21 -2.19
N LEU A 151 -7.91 10.79 -2.16
CA LEU A 151 -9.00 11.48 -2.87
C LEU A 151 -9.19 12.91 -2.35
N GLU A 152 -9.23 13.09 -1.04
CA GLU A 152 -9.37 14.40 -0.39
C GLU A 152 -8.22 15.34 -0.75
N ALA A 153 -6.98 14.85 -0.78
CA ALA A 153 -5.83 15.64 -1.19
C ALA A 153 -5.90 16.06 -2.67
N LEU A 154 -6.41 15.18 -3.56
CA LEU A 154 -6.62 15.52 -4.97
C LEU A 154 -7.76 16.53 -5.16
N VAL A 155 -8.86 16.38 -4.43
CA VAL A 155 -9.95 17.36 -4.42
C VAL A 155 -9.47 18.72 -3.92
N GLN A 156 -8.64 18.74 -2.88
CA GLN A 156 -8.06 19.97 -2.36
C GLN A 156 -7.12 20.62 -3.38
N ALA A 157 -6.28 19.84 -4.06
CA ALA A 157 -5.42 20.35 -5.15
C ALA A 157 -6.25 20.91 -6.32
N ALA A 158 -7.39 20.29 -6.65
CA ALA A 158 -8.32 20.80 -7.67
C ALA A 158 -8.94 22.14 -7.25
N ARG A 159 -9.36 22.27 -5.99
CA ARG A 159 -9.86 23.54 -5.43
C ARG A 159 -8.81 24.64 -5.47
N GLU A 160 -7.58 24.34 -5.07
CA GLU A 160 -6.46 25.30 -5.10
C GLU A 160 -6.11 25.75 -6.52
N ARG A 161 -6.30 24.87 -7.51
CA ARG A 161 -6.17 25.20 -8.93
C ARG A 161 -7.32 26.07 -9.45
N GLY A 162 -8.44 26.15 -8.73
CA GLY A 162 -9.65 26.88 -9.12
C GLY A 162 -10.68 26.05 -9.89
N ASP A 163 -10.60 24.72 -9.82
CA ASP A 163 -11.59 23.84 -10.43
C ASP A 163 -12.92 23.94 -9.65
N ALA A 164 -14.04 23.93 -10.39
CA ALA A 164 -15.40 23.94 -9.85
C ALA A 164 -15.97 22.53 -9.70
N GLU A 165 -15.53 21.59 -10.54
CA GLU A 165 -15.99 20.20 -10.54
C GLU A 165 -14.78 19.26 -10.62
N VAL A 166 -14.91 18.08 -10.00
CA VAL A 166 -14.04 16.94 -10.30
C VAL A 166 -14.86 15.78 -10.84
N CYS A 167 -14.32 15.08 -11.83
CA CYS A 167 -14.88 13.85 -12.36
C CYS A 167 -13.89 12.68 -12.27
N LEU A 168 -14.40 11.46 -12.33
CA LEU A 168 -13.61 10.23 -12.37
C LEU A 168 -14.37 9.12 -13.09
N HIS A 169 -13.62 8.14 -13.58
CA HIS A 169 -14.18 6.89 -14.10
C HIS A 169 -14.01 5.83 -13.00
N ALA A 170 -15.10 5.52 -12.30
CA ALA A 170 -15.08 4.51 -11.25
C ALA A 170 -15.33 3.13 -11.84
N GLN A 171 -14.56 2.13 -11.43
CA GLN A 171 -15.02 0.75 -11.54
C GLN A 171 -16.34 0.63 -10.76
N THR A 172 -17.32 -0.07 -11.32
CA THR A 172 -18.64 -0.25 -10.68
C THR A 172 -18.54 -0.87 -9.28
N SER A 173 -17.53 -1.70 -9.03
CA SER A 173 -17.19 -2.25 -7.70
C SER A 173 -16.79 -1.19 -6.67
N ALA A 174 -16.28 -0.04 -7.12
CA ALA A 174 -15.84 1.09 -6.30
C ALA A 174 -16.86 2.24 -6.25
N GLN A 175 -17.99 2.15 -6.96
CA GLN A 175 -19.02 3.19 -7.00
C GLN A 175 -19.45 3.61 -5.59
N GLY A 176 -19.83 2.65 -4.74
CA GLY A 176 -20.28 2.95 -3.38
C GLY A 176 -19.21 3.61 -2.50
N PHE A 177 -17.92 3.45 -2.82
CA PHE A 177 -16.85 4.19 -2.13
C PHE A 177 -16.90 5.68 -2.45
N TYR A 178 -17.06 6.03 -3.73
CA TYR A 178 -17.13 7.42 -4.17
C TYR A 178 -18.45 8.09 -3.77
N GLU A 179 -19.57 7.36 -3.81
CA GLU A 179 -20.87 7.88 -3.35
C GLU A 179 -20.83 8.36 -1.90
N ARG A 180 -20.19 7.58 -1.01
CA ARG A 180 -20.01 7.98 0.40
C ARG A 180 -19.14 9.23 0.59
N LEU A 181 -18.35 9.58 -0.42
CA LEU A 181 -17.48 10.76 -0.43
C LEU A 181 -18.10 11.91 -1.23
N GLY A 182 -19.38 11.84 -1.58
CA GLY A 182 -20.12 12.93 -2.21
C GLY A 182 -20.01 12.99 -3.73
N PHE A 183 -19.61 11.89 -4.38
CA PHE A 183 -19.67 11.76 -5.84
C PHE A 183 -21.03 11.21 -6.28
N THR A 184 -21.52 11.70 -7.41
CA THR A 184 -22.77 11.26 -8.04
C THR A 184 -22.46 10.61 -9.38
N PRO A 185 -23.07 9.46 -9.74
CA PRO A 185 -22.91 8.85 -11.06
C PRO A 185 -23.51 9.73 -12.16
N ARG A 186 -22.89 9.69 -13.36
CA ARG A 186 -23.32 10.40 -14.57
C ARG A 186 -23.26 9.43 -15.76
N GLY A 187 -24.36 9.34 -16.50
CA GLY A 187 -24.45 8.47 -17.68
C GLY A 187 -24.60 6.98 -17.35
N ASP A 188 -24.37 6.15 -18.38
CA ASP A 188 -24.53 4.70 -18.33
C ASP A 188 -23.21 3.98 -18.00
N VAL A 189 -23.31 2.74 -17.54
CA VAL A 189 -22.15 1.85 -17.34
C VAL A 189 -21.55 1.45 -18.70
N TYR A 190 -20.24 1.54 -18.84
CA TYR A 190 -19.49 1.14 -20.03
C TYR A 190 -18.30 0.23 -19.66
N ALA A 191 -17.77 -0.50 -20.64
CA ALA A 191 -16.61 -1.36 -20.41
C ALA A 191 -15.31 -0.65 -20.80
N GLU A 192 -14.33 -0.62 -19.89
CA GLU A 192 -12.98 -0.11 -20.11
C GLU A 192 -11.98 -1.23 -19.75
N VAL A 193 -11.18 -1.67 -20.72
CA VAL A 193 -10.27 -2.84 -20.59
C VAL A 193 -10.99 -4.11 -20.07
N GLY A 194 -12.25 -4.31 -20.49
CA GLY A 194 -13.07 -5.45 -20.08
C GLY A 194 -13.65 -5.34 -18.66
N ILE A 195 -13.46 -4.22 -17.96
CA ILE A 195 -13.97 -3.96 -16.62
C ILE A 195 -15.12 -2.95 -16.70
N PRO A 196 -16.28 -3.19 -16.05
CA PRO A 196 -17.39 -2.25 -16.03
C PRO A 196 -17.06 -1.00 -15.21
N HIS A 197 -17.19 0.16 -15.83
CA HIS A 197 -16.95 1.49 -15.29
C HIS A 197 -18.19 2.40 -15.43
N ILE A 198 -18.27 3.41 -14.59
CA ILE A 198 -19.26 4.48 -14.64
C ILE A 198 -18.57 5.83 -14.38
N GLU A 199 -18.97 6.87 -15.10
CA GLU A 199 -18.49 8.21 -14.81
C GLU A 199 -19.17 8.72 -13.52
N MET A 200 -18.39 9.37 -12.66
CA MET A 200 -18.90 10.02 -11.45
C MET A 200 -18.31 11.42 -11.32
N PHE A 201 -19.05 12.34 -10.70
CA PHE A 201 -18.65 13.72 -10.54
C PHE A 201 -19.00 14.26 -9.15
N SER A 202 -18.33 15.33 -8.74
CA SER A 202 -18.61 16.06 -7.50
C SER A 202 -18.36 17.55 -7.72
N ASP A 203 -19.33 18.39 -7.31
CA ASP A 203 -19.16 19.84 -7.26
C ASP A 203 -18.31 20.19 -6.04
N ILE A 204 -17.21 20.91 -6.27
CA ILE A 204 -16.21 21.23 -5.25
C ILE A 204 -16.13 22.72 -4.93
N ARG A 205 -17.04 23.53 -5.50
CA ARG A 205 -17.15 24.97 -5.21
C ARG A 205 -17.46 25.18 -3.73
N GLN A 206 -16.71 26.06 -3.09
CA GLN A 206 -16.95 26.54 -1.72
C GLN A 206 -17.48 27.97 -1.76
#